data_AF-A0AAU1L857-F1
#
_entry.id   AF-A0AAU1L857-F1
#
_cell.length_a   1.000
_cell.length_b   1.000
_cell.length_c   1.000
_cell.angle_alpha   90.00
_cell.angle_beta   90.00
_cell.angle_gamma   90.00
#
_symmetry.space_group_name_H-M   'P 1'
#
loop_
_entity.id
_entity.type
_entity.pdbx_description
1 polymer ?
#
loop_
_entity_poly.entity_id
_entity_poly.type
_entity_poly.pdbx_seq_one_letter_code
_entity_poly.pdbx_strand_id
1 'polypeptide(L)'
;MGMPEVHTGPAAQAGSRSRLSTGSELAFVGQSIVAGGVFLATSGMRDDHGLGTDPGVFAAIPVMFLVVLLAGYLHRVLFTLPVMALTRALGSPWWAPLWAAAVAAAYTGWAASAWDLPYGWTALWIAGPGALPVVAASYAHHRSLGWSGMAARVGAATGIALLVCAFGAFLQERTGLGAYEPPRLSREQYAGDWIGGGGAYHLRLGENGEAVAGNMPLVAPKELWDTCSGTGTWKFEPEHESGGLFHRGPRDRVTLSIEGCGPMRDWEVAGTAERPELFSVLGDTQDLHPRHAVTVHRV
;
A
#
# COMPACT_ATOMS: atom_id res chain seq x y z
N MET A 1 -17.96 15.22 -72.74
CA MET A 1 -18.24 14.14 -71.76
C MET A 1 -17.06 14.11 -70.79
N GLY A 2 -17.09 14.95 -69.77
CA GLY A 2 -16.01 15.06 -68.78
C GLY A 2 -16.39 14.31 -67.51
N MET A 3 -15.55 13.39 -67.07
CA MET A 3 -15.71 12.74 -65.76
C MET A 3 -15.41 13.77 -64.65
N PRO A 4 -16.22 13.86 -63.59
CA PRO A 4 -15.87 14.66 -62.43
C PRO A 4 -14.74 13.97 -61.68
N GLU A 5 -13.64 14.70 -61.47
CA GLU A 5 -12.59 14.31 -60.52
C GLU A 5 -13.19 14.30 -59.12
N VAL A 6 -13.33 13.10 -58.55
CA VAL A 6 -13.63 12.94 -57.13
C VAL A 6 -12.34 13.20 -56.36
N HIS A 7 -12.14 14.45 -55.95
CA HIS A 7 -11.14 14.80 -54.94
C HIS A 7 -11.53 14.18 -53.60
N THR A 8 -11.04 12.98 -53.32
CA THR A 8 -10.99 12.44 -51.96
C THR A 8 -9.93 13.22 -51.18
N GLY A 9 -10.36 14.29 -50.52
CA GLY A 9 -9.48 15.08 -49.66
C GLY A 9 -8.87 14.24 -48.52
N PRO A 10 -7.72 14.68 -47.96
CA PRO A 10 -6.96 13.96 -46.92
C PRO A 10 -7.68 13.78 -45.56
N ALA A 11 -8.96 14.16 -45.44
CA ALA A 11 -9.72 14.09 -44.20
C ALA A 11 -10.20 12.67 -43.83
N ALA A 12 -10.17 11.71 -44.75
CA ALA A 12 -10.71 10.36 -44.51
C ALA A 12 -9.79 9.45 -43.68
N GLN A 13 -8.49 9.77 -43.53
CA GLN A 13 -7.54 8.92 -42.79
C GLN A 13 -7.31 9.33 -41.32
N ALA A 14 -7.83 10.47 -40.87
CA ALA A 14 -7.73 10.92 -39.47
C ALA A 14 -8.88 10.40 -38.56
N GLY A 15 -9.81 9.61 -39.11
CA GLY A 15 -11.12 9.38 -38.51
C GLY A 15 -11.28 8.20 -37.54
N SER A 16 -10.38 7.21 -37.52
CA SER A 16 -10.61 5.98 -36.72
C SER A 16 -9.87 5.94 -35.38
N ARG A 17 -8.72 6.63 -35.24
CA ARG A 17 -7.90 6.61 -34.01
C ARG A 17 -8.24 7.70 -32.99
N SER A 18 -9.10 8.67 -33.29
CA SER A 18 -9.28 9.88 -32.45
C SER A 18 -10.53 9.91 -31.55
N ARG A 19 -11.53 9.03 -31.76
CA ARG A 19 -12.78 9.04 -30.96
C ARG A 19 -12.76 8.15 -29.72
N LEU A 20 -11.91 7.12 -29.72
CA LEU A 20 -11.82 6.17 -28.60
C LEU A 20 -10.99 6.75 -27.43
N SER A 21 -9.95 7.54 -27.70
CA SER A 21 -9.08 8.10 -26.65
C SER A 21 -9.72 9.28 -25.90
N THR A 22 -10.67 9.99 -26.51
CA THR A 22 -11.25 11.22 -25.95
C THR A 22 -11.92 10.95 -24.61
N GLY A 23 -11.29 11.44 -23.53
CA GLY A 23 -11.77 11.30 -22.15
C GLY A 23 -11.17 10.16 -21.35
N SER A 24 -10.67 9.11 -21.99
CA SER A 24 -10.01 8.00 -21.30
C SER A 24 -8.70 8.42 -20.63
N GLU A 25 -7.99 9.39 -21.22
CA GLU A 25 -6.77 10.00 -20.66
C GLU A 25 -7.08 10.82 -19.41
N LEU A 26 -8.16 11.61 -19.44
CA LEU A 26 -8.60 12.39 -18.28
C LEU A 26 -9.06 11.47 -17.15
N ALA A 27 -9.81 10.40 -17.46
CA ALA A 27 -10.21 9.40 -16.47
C ALA A 27 -8.99 8.71 -15.86
N PHE A 28 -7.98 8.37 -16.67
CA PHE A 28 -6.73 7.78 -16.22
C PHE A 28 -5.93 8.72 -15.29
N VAL A 29 -5.84 10.01 -15.63
CA VAL A 29 -5.21 11.02 -14.77
C VAL A 29 -5.96 11.15 -13.45
N GLY A 30 -7.29 11.29 -13.50
CA GLY A 30 -8.13 11.37 -12.31
C GLY A 30 -7.97 10.14 -11.41
N GLN A 31 -7.97 8.94 -12.00
CA GLN A 31 -7.73 7.70 -11.28
C GLN A 31 -6.36 7.67 -10.61
N SER A 32 -5.28 8.04 -11.33
CA SER A 32 -3.92 8.06 -10.78
C SER A 32 -3.82 8.99 -9.58
N ILE A 33 -4.47 10.15 -9.65
CA ILE A 33 -4.55 11.11 -8.55
C ILE A 33 -5.29 10.50 -7.34
N VAL A 34 -6.46 9.88 -7.56
CA VAL A 34 -7.23 9.26 -6.46
C VAL A 34 -6.46 8.08 -5.86
N ALA A 35 -5.85 7.24 -6.68
CA ALA A 35 -5.04 6.11 -6.20
C ALA A 35 -3.86 6.59 -5.34
N GLY A 36 -3.18 7.65 -5.76
CA GLY A 36 -2.14 8.31 -4.96
C GLY A 36 -2.69 8.86 -3.64
N GLY A 37 -3.86 9.52 -3.67
CA GLY A 37 -4.53 10.01 -2.46
C GLY A 37 -4.91 8.88 -1.49
N VAL A 38 -5.49 7.79 -1.98
CA VAL A 38 -5.80 6.60 -1.17
C VAL A 38 -4.53 5.99 -0.60
N PHE A 39 -3.47 5.85 -1.40
CA PHE A 39 -2.18 5.32 -0.92
C PHE A 39 -1.61 6.16 0.21
N LEU A 40 -1.61 7.49 0.09
CA LEU A 40 -1.15 8.39 1.14
C LEU A 40 -2.03 8.34 2.38
N ALA A 41 -3.36 8.23 2.22
CA ALA A 41 -4.28 8.10 3.34
C ALA A 41 -4.13 6.77 4.09
N THR A 42 -3.74 5.71 3.40
CA THR A 42 -3.69 4.34 3.93
C THR A 42 -2.29 3.86 4.32
N SER A 43 -1.23 4.58 3.94
CA SER A 43 0.16 4.24 4.28
C SER A 43 0.36 4.14 5.80
N GLY A 44 -0.34 4.98 6.57
CA GLY A 44 -0.35 4.97 8.03
C GLY A 44 -1.15 3.82 8.69
N MET A 45 -1.77 2.91 7.92
CA MET A 45 -2.44 1.71 8.47
C MET A 45 -1.54 0.48 8.57
N ARG A 46 -0.32 0.51 8.01
CA ARG A 46 0.61 -0.66 8.02
C ARG A 46 1.74 -0.48 8.99
N ASP A 47 2.01 -1.44 9.86
CA ASP A 47 3.18 -1.36 10.75
C ASP A 47 4.48 -1.22 9.95
N ASP A 48 5.14 -0.07 10.08
CA ASP A 48 6.46 0.19 9.50
C ASP A 48 7.58 0.00 10.53
N HIS A 49 7.28 -0.62 11.69
CA HIS A 49 8.23 -0.83 12.78
C HIS A 49 8.85 0.49 13.27
N GLY A 50 8.14 1.62 13.11
CA GLY A 50 8.64 2.96 13.43
C GLY A 50 9.79 3.46 12.54
N LEU A 51 10.13 2.73 11.47
CA LEU A 51 11.25 3.04 10.57
C LEU A 51 10.99 4.27 9.71
N GLY A 52 9.72 4.67 9.52
CA GLY A 52 9.37 5.70 8.56
C GLY A 52 9.72 5.30 7.14
N THR A 53 9.98 6.27 6.28
CA THR A 53 10.37 6.02 4.88
C THR A 53 11.88 5.79 4.77
N ASP A 54 12.29 4.56 4.44
CA ASP A 54 13.69 4.21 4.15
C ASP A 54 14.24 5.08 2.99
N PRO A 55 15.39 5.77 3.15
CA PRO A 55 16.06 6.46 2.05
C PRO A 55 16.36 5.55 0.84
N GLY A 56 16.54 4.25 1.06
CA GLY A 56 16.66 3.25 -0.02
C GLY A 56 15.46 3.22 -0.96
N VAL A 57 14.28 3.67 -0.51
CA VAL A 57 13.09 3.80 -1.37
C VAL A 57 13.34 4.77 -2.53
N PHE A 58 14.21 5.79 -2.34
CA PHE A 58 14.53 6.75 -3.40
C PHE A 58 15.27 6.09 -4.57
N ALA A 59 16.09 5.06 -4.30
CA ALA A 59 16.74 4.27 -5.34
C ALA A 59 15.74 3.37 -6.10
N ALA A 60 14.65 2.95 -5.45
CA ALA A 60 13.59 2.16 -6.06
C ALA A 60 12.58 3.00 -6.87
N ILE A 61 12.61 4.34 -6.76
CA ILE A 61 11.65 5.24 -7.44
C ILE A 61 11.51 4.96 -8.94
N PRO A 62 12.58 4.78 -9.75
CA PRO A 62 12.42 4.55 -11.18
C PRO A 62 11.66 3.25 -11.48
N VAL A 63 11.94 2.19 -10.73
CA VAL A 63 11.28 0.89 -10.89
C VAL A 63 9.83 0.97 -10.40
N MET A 64 9.59 1.57 -9.24
CA MET A 64 8.24 1.81 -8.72
C MET A 64 7.40 2.65 -9.68
N PHE A 65 7.97 3.71 -10.24
CA PHE A 65 7.31 4.56 -11.21
C PHE A 65 6.93 3.77 -12.46
N LEU A 66 7.84 2.94 -12.99
CA LEU A 66 7.55 2.05 -14.12
C LEU A 66 6.42 1.06 -13.78
N VAL A 67 6.45 0.43 -12.61
CA VAL A 67 5.41 -0.51 -12.16
C VAL A 67 4.06 0.20 -12.05
N VAL A 68 4.01 1.41 -11.45
CA VAL A 68 2.79 2.21 -11.33
C VAL A 68 2.26 2.62 -12.71
N LEU A 69 3.13 3.01 -13.64
CA LEU A 69 2.74 3.33 -15.02
C LEU A 69 2.15 2.11 -15.75
N LEU A 70 2.80 0.96 -15.64
CA LEU A 70 2.33 -0.29 -16.25
C LEU A 70 1.01 -0.74 -15.64
N ALA A 71 0.88 -0.70 -14.31
CA ALA A 71 -0.35 -1.03 -13.60
C ALA A 71 -1.49 -0.08 -13.97
N GLY A 72 -1.20 1.22 -14.05
CA GLY A 72 -2.15 2.24 -14.48
C GLY A 72 -2.61 2.04 -15.93
N TYR A 73 -1.68 1.72 -16.83
CA TYR A 73 -2.00 1.40 -18.22
C TYR A 73 -2.86 0.13 -18.33
N LEU A 74 -2.48 -0.93 -17.60
CA LEU A 74 -3.24 -2.18 -17.56
C LEU A 74 -4.66 -1.93 -17.03
N HIS A 75 -4.80 -1.13 -15.97
CA HIS A 75 -6.09 -0.72 -15.44
C HIS A 75 -6.92 0.06 -16.47
N ARG A 76 -6.29 0.98 -17.23
CA ARG A 76 -6.98 1.68 -18.32
C ARG A 76 -7.53 0.69 -19.37
N VAL A 77 -6.75 -0.33 -19.74
CA VAL A 77 -7.14 -1.33 -20.73
C VAL A 77 -8.21 -2.29 -20.22
N LEU A 78 -8.10 -2.76 -18.97
CA LEU A 78 -8.99 -3.77 -18.41
C LEU A 78 -10.26 -3.18 -17.78
N PHE A 79 -10.26 -1.91 -17.40
CA PHE A 79 -11.37 -1.28 -16.69
C PHE A 79 -11.94 -0.07 -17.44
N THR A 80 -11.15 1.00 -17.61
CA THR A 80 -11.61 2.28 -18.17
C THR A 80 -12.17 2.13 -19.58
N LEU A 81 -11.42 1.49 -20.49
CA LEU A 81 -11.82 1.34 -21.89
C LEU A 81 -13.07 0.45 -22.06
N PRO A 82 -13.17 -0.74 -21.42
CA PRO A 82 -14.38 -1.56 -21.49
C PRO A 82 -15.63 -0.84 -20.97
N VAL A 83 -15.55 -0.12 -19.85
CA VAL A 83 -16.69 0.61 -19.30
C VAL A 83 -17.17 1.70 -20.26
N MET A 84 -16.24 2.49 -20.83
CA MET A 84 -16.58 3.51 -21.82
C MET A 84 -17.16 2.89 -23.10
N ALA A 85 -16.63 1.76 -23.55
CA ALA A 85 -17.10 1.05 -24.74
C ALA A 85 -18.53 0.50 -24.54
N LEU A 86 -18.81 -0.14 -23.40
CA LEU A 86 -20.13 -0.67 -23.05
C LEU A 86 -21.17 0.45 -22.90
N THR A 87 -20.80 1.54 -22.23
CA THR A 87 -21.69 2.71 -22.07
C THR A 87 -22.06 3.33 -23.42
N ARG A 88 -21.10 3.38 -24.37
CA ARG A 88 -21.34 3.85 -25.74
C ARG A 88 -22.25 2.90 -26.52
N ALA A 89 -21.95 1.60 -26.48
CA ALA A 89 -22.69 0.59 -27.24
C ALA A 89 -24.17 0.53 -26.85
N LEU A 90 -24.48 0.77 -25.58
CA LEU A 90 -25.84 0.68 -25.04
C LEU A 90 -26.55 2.03 -24.93
N GLY A 91 -25.93 3.08 -25.48
CA GLY A 91 -26.59 4.36 -25.79
C GLY A 91 -27.03 5.19 -24.60
N SER A 92 -26.75 4.78 -23.38
CA SER A 92 -27.24 5.44 -22.17
C SER A 92 -26.12 5.65 -21.13
N PRO A 93 -25.91 6.89 -20.67
CA PRO A 93 -24.88 7.20 -19.67
C PRO A 93 -25.30 6.81 -18.25
N TRP A 94 -26.59 6.57 -18.00
CA TRP A 94 -27.07 6.18 -16.67
C TRP A 94 -26.71 4.72 -16.31
N TRP A 95 -26.32 3.91 -17.31
CA TRP A 95 -25.77 2.58 -17.08
C TRP A 95 -24.26 2.58 -16.79
N ALA A 96 -23.56 3.70 -16.94
CA ALA A 96 -22.11 3.75 -16.71
C ALA A 96 -21.69 3.23 -15.32
N PRO A 97 -22.40 3.54 -14.21
CA PRO A 97 -22.08 2.96 -12.90
C PRO A 97 -22.28 1.44 -12.85
N LEU A 98 -23.31 0.91 -13.53
CA LEU A 98 -23.54 -0.53 -13.60
C LEU A 98 -22.41 -1.23 -14.37
N TRP A 99 -22.00 -0.68 -15.52
CA TRP A 99 -20.88 -1.22 -16.28
C TRP A 99 -19.56 -1.11 -15.52
N ALA A 100 -19.33 0.01 -14.83
CA ALA A 100 -18.19 0.14 -13.92
C ALA A 100 -18.21 -0.94 -12.84
N ALA A 101 -19.34 -1.19 -12.18
CA ALA A 101 -19.46 -2.23 -11.17
C ALA A 101 -19.20 -3.64 -11.74
N ALA A 102 -19.81 -3.97 -12.90
CA ALA A 102 -19.66 -5.28 -13.53
C ALA A 102 -18.23 -5.55 -13.99
N VAL A 103 -17.59 -4.57 -14.66
CA VAL A 103 -16.21 -4.70 -15.12
C VAL A 103 -15.24 -4.72 -13.94
N ALA A 104 -15.47 -3.91 -12.89
CA ALA A 104 -14.68 -3.98 -11.66
C ALA A 104 -14.77 -5.36 -11.01
N ALA A 105 -15.97 -5.93 -10.89
CA ALA A 105 -16.16 -7.25 -10.30
C ALA A 105 -15.46 -8.35 -11.10
N ALA A 106 -15.58 -8.33 -12.43
CA ALA A 106 -14.89 -9.28 -13.31
C ALA A 106 -13.37 -9.16 -13.21
N TYR A 107 -12.85 -7.93 -13.27
CA TYR A 107 -11.42 -7.66 -13.13
C TYR A 107 -10.90 -8.07 -11.73
N THR A 108 -11.68 -7.79 -10.68
CA THR A 108 -11.36 -8.21 -9.31
C THR A 108 -11.32 -9.72 -9.18
N GLY A 109 -12.31 -10.44 -9.72
CA GLY A 109 -12.36 -11.90 -9.63
C GLY A 109 -11.15 -12.55 -10.31
N TRP A 110 -10.77 -12.04 -11.49
CA TRP A 110 -9.55 -12.49 -12.16
C TRP A 110 -8.29 -12.17 -11.34
N ALA A 111 -8.14 -10.94 -10.85
CA ALA A 111 -6.96 -10.54 -10.10
C ALA A 111 -6.85 -11.27 -8.75
N ALA A 112 -7.94 -11.36 -8.00
CA ALA A 112 -7.98 -12.06 -6.72
C ALA A 112 -7.62 -13.54 -6.88
N SER A 113 -8.12 -14.21 -7.91
CA SER A 113 -7.80 -15.63 -8.16
C SER A 113 -6.38 -15.85 -8.70
N ALA A 114 -5.87 -14.95 -9.55
CA ALA A 114 -4.53 -15.07 -10.13
C ALA A 114 -3.40 -14.82 -9.11
N TRP A 115 -3.67 -14.03 -8.07
CA TRP A 115 -2.66 -13.59 -7.09
C TRP A 115 -2.99 -13.99 -5.64
N ASP A 116 -4.01 -14.82 -5.42
CA ASP A 116 -4.49 -15.24 -4.08
C ASP A 116 -4.73 -14.04 -3.12
N LEU A 117 -5.36 -12.99 -3.65
CA LEU A 117 -5.59 -11.74 -2.91
C LEU A 117 -7.01 -11.71 -2.32
N PRO A 118 -7.19 -11.07 -1.14
CA PRO A 118 -8.52 -10.86 -0.58
C PRO A 118 -9.41 -10.06 -1.54
N TYR A 119 -10.53 -10.66 -1.99
CA TYR A 119 -11.40 -10.09 -3.01
C TYR A 119 -11.87 -8.67 -2.65
N GLY A 120 -12.30 -8.45 -1.40
CA GLY A 120 -12.79 -7.14 -0.95
C GLY A 120 -11.73 -6.04 -1.04
N TRP A 121 -10.48 -6.37 -0.67
CA TRP A 121 -9.36 -5.43 -0.76
C TRP A 121 -9.00 -5.12 -2.22
N THR A 122 -8.95 -6.15 -3.06
CA THR A 122 -8.69 -6.00 -4.50
C THR A 122 -9.80 -5.19 -5.18
N ALA A 123 -11.07 -5.43 -4.83
CA ALA A 123 -12.22 -4.69 -5.34
C ALA A 123 -12.11 -3.20 -4.99
N LEU A 124 -11.71 -2.88 -3.76
CA LEU A 124 -11.53 -1.52 -3.30
C LEU A 124 -10.48 -0.78 -4.12
N TRP A 125 -9.32 -1.41 -4.38
CA TRP A 125 -8.24 -0.81 -5.17
C TRP A 125 -8.55 -0.69 -6.66
N ILE A 126 -9.41 -1.57 -7.19
CA ILE A 126 -9.84 -1.50 -8.58
C ILE A 126 -10.95 -0.46 -8.76
N ALA A 127 -12.05 -0.59 -8.00
CA ALA A 127 -13.23 0.26 -8.19
C ALA A 127 -13.05 1.65 -7.57
N GLY A 128 -12.41 1.75 -6.40
CA GLY A 128 -12.33 3.00 -5.62
C GLY A 128 -11.72 4.15 -6.41
N PRO A 129 -10.48 4.01 -6.94
CA PRO A 129 -9.84 5.08 -7.71
C PRO A 129 -10.47 5.31 -9.08
N GLY A 130 -10.98 4.25 -9.73
CA GLY A 130 -11.37 4.29 -11.14
C GLY A 130 -12.84 4.64 -11.40
N ALA A 131 -13.77 4.21 -10.55
CA ALA A 131 -15.19 4.23 -10.89
C ALA A 131 -15.73 5.65 -11.12
N LEU A 132 -15.46 6.58 -10.20
CA LEU A 132 -15.97 7.96 -10.29
C LEU A 132 -15.39 8.71 -11.52
N PRO A 133 -14.06 8.76 -11.74
CA PRO A 133 -13.50 9.37 -12.95
C PRO A 133 -14.01 8.74 -14.26
N VAL A 134 -14.15 7.41 -14.31
CA VAL A 134 -14.63 6.69 -15.50
C VAL A 134 -16.09 6.97 -15.80
N VAL A 135 -16.96 6.98 -14.77
CA VAL A 135 -18.38 7.34 -14.93
C VAL A 135 -18.52 8.79 -15.40
N ALA A 136 -17.74 9.71 -14.82
CA ALA A 136 -17.75 11.12 -15.22
C ALA A 136 -17.28 11.31 -16.67
N ALA A 137 -16.22 10.61 -17.08
CA ALA A 137 -15.73 10.64 -18.46
C ALA A 137 -16.74 10.03 -19.44
N SER A 138 -17.37 8.91 -19.08
CA SER A 138 -18.39 8.25 -19.88
C SER A 138 -19.63 9.15 -20.07
N TYR A 139 -20.08 9.80 -19.00
CA TYR A 139 -21.18 10.77 -19.04
C TYR A 139 -20.83 12.00 -19.91
N ALA A 140 -19.66 12.62 -19.68
CA ALA A 140 -19.23 13.79 -20.41
C ALA A 140 -19.06 13.51 -21.91
N HIS A 141 -18.54 12.34 -22.24
CA HIS A 141 -18.40 11.89 -23.63
C HIS A 141 -19.77 11.66 -24.28
N HIS A 142 -20.70 10.98 -23.59
CA HIS A 142 -22.05 10.76 -24.11
C HIS A 142 -22.80 12.07 -24.36
N ARG A 143 -22.65 13.05 -23.46
CA ARG A 143 -23.18 14.41 -23.62
C ARG A 143 -22.44 15.26 -24.66
N SER A 144 -21.45 14.69 -25.35
CA SER A 144 -20.64 15.39 -26.36
C SER A 144 -20.06 16.70 -25.84
N LEU A 145 -19.68 16.74 -24.56
CA LEU A 145 -19.04 17.91 -23.98
C LEU A 145 -17.69 18.14 -24.66
N GLY A 146 -17.38 19.40 -24.95
CA GLY A 146 -16.04 19.78 -25.37
C GLY A 146 -14.99 19.43 -24.31
N TRP A 147 -13.72 19.51 -24.68
CA TRP A 147 -12.59 19.16 -23.81
C TRP A 147 -12.66 19.82 -22.43
N SER A 148 -12.99 21.12 -22.37
CA SER A 148 -13.15 21.87 -21.12
C SER A 148 -14.27 21.33 -20.23
N GLY A 149 -15.44 21.02 -20.81
CA GLY A 149 -16.57 20.44 -20.09
C GLY A 149 -16.25 19.04 -19.57
N MET A 150 -15.51 18.24 -20.34
CA MET A 150 -15.04 16.92 -19.94
C MET A 150 -14.02 17.00 -18.79
N ALA A 151 -13.01 17.87 -18.93
CA ALA A 151 -12.02 18.11 -17.88
C ALA A 151 -12.67 18.61 -16.58
N ALA A 152 -13.65 19.52 -16.67
CA ALA A 152 -14.38 20.00 -15.50
C ALA A 152 -15.17 18.88 -14.79
N ARG A 153 -15.83 17.99 -15.53
CA ARG A 153 -16.60 16.88 -14.95
C ARG A 153 -15.71 15.82 -14.31
N VAL A 154 -14.65 15.42 -15.00
CA VAL A 154 -13.69 14.45 -14.45
C VAL A 154 -12.94 15.05 -13.26
N GLY A 155 -12.54 16.32 -13.35
CA GLY A 155 -11.91 17.06 -12.25
C GLY A 155 -12.82 17.16 -11.03
N ALA A 156 -14.10 17.49 -11.20
CA ALA A 156 -15.06 17.51 -10.10
C ALA A 156 -15.25 16.13 -9.45
N ALA A 157 -15.36 15.06 -10.25
CA ALA A 157 -15.48 13.69 -9.73
C ALA A 157 -14.20 13.24 -9.00
N THR A 158 -13.03 13.61 -9.52
CA THR A 158 -11.73 13.39 -8.87
C THR A 158 -11.65 14.14 -7.54
N GLY A 159 -12.07 15.41 -7.51
CA GLY A 159 -12.12 16.22 -6.29
C GLY A 159 -13.06 15.63 -5.23
N ILE A 160 -14.26 15.16 -5.63
CA ILE A 160 -15.18 14.45 -4.73
C ILE A 160 -14.52 13.19 -4.16
N ALA A 161 -13.88 12.38 -5.00
CA ALA A 161 -13.18 11.18 -4.54
C ALA A 161 -12.05 11.50 -3.55
N LEU A 162 -11.27 12.56 -3.80
CA LEU A 162 -10.24 13.03 -2.87
C LEU A 162 -10.82 13.55 -1.56
N LEU A 163 -11.95 14.27 -1.58
CA LEU A 163 -12.63 14.71 -0.37
C LEU A 163 -13.13 13.53 0.47
N VAL A 164 -13.64 12.47 -0.18
CA VAL A 164 -14.01 11.22 0.51
C VAL A 164 -12.77 10.56 1.13
N CYS A 165 -11.64 10.52 0.43
CA CYS A 165 -10.38 10.00 0.98
C CYS A 165 -9.90 10.81 2.18
N ALA A 166 -9.90 12.15 2.06
CA ALA A 166 -9.50 13.04 3.13
C ALA A 166 -10.43 12.95 4.35
N PHE A 167 -11.74 12.82 4.12
CA PHE A 167 -12.71 12.59 5.19
C PHE A 167 -12.51 11.23 5.86
N GLY A 168 -12.23 10.17 5.08
CA GLY A 168 -11.87 8.85 5.61
C GLY A 168 -10.60 8.89 6.47
N ALA A 169 -9.55 9.54 5.99
CA ALA A 169 -8.31 9.75 6.74
C ALA A 169 -8.54 10.55 8.03
N PHE A 170 -9.33 11.63 7.96
CA PHE A 170 -9.73 12.40 9.13
C PHE A 170 -10.51 11.55 10.14
N LEU A 171 -11.48 10.76 9.68
CA LEU A 171 -12.22 9.85 10.57
C LEU A 171 -11.29 8.83 11.21
N GLN A 172 -10.39 8.22 10.45
CA GLN A 172 -9.39 7.28 10.96
C GLN A 172 -8.51 7.94 12.02
N GLU A 173 -7.99 9.15 11.78
CA GLU A 173 -7.19 9.89 12.75
C GLU A 173 -7.97 10.21 14.03
N ARG A 174 -9.24 10.60 13.90
CA ARG A 174 -10.08 10.99 15.06
C ARG A 174 -10.61 9.81 15.86
N THR A 175 -10.78 8.65 15.24
CA THR A 175 -11.43 7.47 15.86
C THR A 175 -10.48 6.31 16.09
N GLY A 176 -9.28 6.33 15.49
CA GLY A 176 -8.39 5.16 15.43
C GLY A 176 -8.94 4.03 14.57
N LEU A 177 -10.01 4.24 13.80
CA LEU A 177 -10.67 3.17 13.04
C LEU A 177 -9.73 2.60 11.97
N GLY A 178 -9.35 1.33 12.12
CA GLY A 178 -8.40 0.68 11.22
C GLY A 178 -6.95 1.11 11.44
N ALA A 179 -6.65 1.87 12.50
CA ALA A 179 -5.28 2.06 12.94
C ALA A 179 -4.69 0.71 13.34
N TYR A 180 -3.44 0.48 12.96
CA TYR A 180 -2.73 -0.70 13.39
C TYR A 180 -2.55 -0.67 14.90
N GLU A 181 -3.01 -1.73 15.56
CA GLU A 181 -2.80 -1.96 16.98
C GLU A 181 -1.83 -3.16 17.13
N PRO A 182 -0.66 -2.96 17.76
CA PRO A 182 0.27 -4.06 18.05
C PRO A 182 -0.41 -5.16 18.87
N PRO A 183 -0.13 -6.45 18.61
CA PRO A 183 -0.79 -7.52 19.34
C PRO A 183 -0.40 -7.50 20.81
N ARG A 184 -1.41 -7.63 21.68
CA ARG A 184 -1.23 -7.74 23.13
C ARG A 184 -1.08 -9.19 23.50
N LEU A 185 0.14 -9.57 23.89
CA LEU A 185 0.46 -10.92 24.30
C LEU A 185 0.61 -10.95 25.82
N SER A 186 0.06 -11.97 26.45
CA SER A 186 0.41 -12.32 27.83
C SER A 186 1.89 -12.71 27.91
N ARG A 187 2.51 -12.56 29.09
CA ARG A 187 3.92 -12.87 29.29
C ARG A 187 4.25 -14.30 28.84
N GLU A 188 3.35 -15.24 29.10
CA GLU A 188 3.48 -16.65 28.75
C GLU A 188 3.48 -16.87 27.23
N GLN A 189 2.80 -16.01 26.49
CA GLN A 189 2.78 -16.08 25.02
C GLN A 189 4.09 -15.59 24.37
N TYR A 190 4.94 -14.85 25.10
CA TYR A 190 6.30 -14.56 24.65
C TYR A 190 7.23 -15.77 24.78
N ALA A 191 6.92 -16.71 25.67
CA ALA A 191 7.72 -17.91 25.82
C ALA A 191 7.61 -18.81 24.57
N GLY A 192 8.73 -19.39 24.17
CA GLY A 192 8.85 -20.20 22.96
C GLY A 192 10.08 -19.85 22.13
N ASP A 193 10.14 -20.45 20.94
CA ASP A 193 11.21 -20.24 19.98
C ASP A 193 10.79 -19.19 18.93
N TRP A 194 11.69 -18.26 18.66
CA TRP A 194 11.51 -17.15 17.72
C TRP A 194 12.65 -17.17 16.71
N ILE A 195 12.31 -17.11 15.42
CA ILE A 195 13.27 -17.24 14.33
C ILE A 195 13.12 -16.09 13.33
N GLY A 196 14.23 -15.48 12.92
CA GLY A 196 14.27 -14.39 11.95
C GLY A 196 15.36 -14.56 10.91
N GLY A 197 15.32 -13.73 9.86
CA GLY A 197 16.36 -13.69 8.83
C GLY A 197 16.59 -15.02 8.11
N GLY A 198 15.54 -15.81 7.90
CA GLY A 198 15.65 -17.13 7.27
C GLY A 198 16.36 -18.19 8.14
N GLY A 199 16.40 -18.00 9.46
CA GLY A 199 17.10 -18.89 10.40
C GLY A 199 18.40 -18.32 10.96
N ALA A 200 18.84 -17.15 10.47
CA ALA A 200 20.06 -16.50 10.94
C ALA A 200 19.94 -16.03 12.40
N TYR A 201 18.76 -15.54 12.80
CA TYR A 201 18.46 -15.07 14.14
C TYR A 201 17.60 -16.10 14.86
N HIS A 202 18.00 -16.45 16.08
CA HIS A 202 17.26 -17.38 16.92
C HIS A 202 17.15 -16.82 18.34
N LEU A 203 15.95 -16.80 18.89
CA LEU A 203 15.69 -16.37 20.25
C LEU A 203 14.73 -17.34 20.91
N ARG A 204 15.16 -17.98 22.00
CA ARG A 204 14.29 -18.79 22.84
C ARG A 204 14.02 -18.06 24.14
N LEU A 205 12.76 -17.84 24.46
CA LEU A 205 12.32 -17.24 25.72
C LEU A 205 11.67 -18.32 26.59
N GLY A 206 12.20 -18.53 27.78
CA GLY A 206 11.67 -19.42 28.80
C GLY A 206 10.61 -18.73 29.66
N GLU A 207 9.65 -19.52 30.15
CA GLU A 207 8.52 -19.01 30.96
C GLU A 207 8.98 -18.33 32.27
N ASN A 208 10.11 -18.76 32.85
CA ASN A 208 10.61 -18.18 34.10
C ASN A 208 11.57 -17.01 33.89
N GLY A 209 11.72 -16.54 32.65
CA GLY A 209 12.60 -15.42 32.32
C GLY A 209 13.97 -15.84 31.80
N GLU A 210 14.24 -17.12 31.52
CA GLU A 210 15.47 -17.56 30.87
C GLU A 210 15.46 -17.19 29.38
N ALA A 211 16.61 -16.82 28.82
CA ALA A 211 16.73 -16.50 27.41
C ALA A 211 17.92 -17.23 26.79
N VAL A 212 17.75 -17.72 25.55
CA VAL A 212 18.85 -18.21 24.71
C VAL A 212 18.84 -17.44 23.41
N ALA A 213 19.89 -16.66 23.19
CA ALA A 213 20.07 -15.83 22.00
C ALA A 213 21.06 -16.48 21.04
N GLY A 214 20.74 -16.43 19.74
CA GLY A 214 21.57 -16.85 18.64
C GLY A 214 21.67 -15.72 17.61
N ASN A 215 22.87 -15.19 17.44
CA ASN A 215 23.23 -14.10 16.53
C ASN A 215 22.40 -12.82 16.71
N MET A 216 22.06 -12.46 17.94
CA MET A 216 21.22 -11.29 18.21
C MET A 216 22.01 -9.97 18.13
N PRO A 217 21.44 -8.89 17.55
CA PRO A 217 22.10 -7.60 17.44
C PRO A 217 22.34 -6.89 18.79
N LEU A 218 23.45 -6.15 18.85
CA LEU A 218 23.88 -5.35 20.01
C LEU A 218 23.43 -3.88 19.88
N VAL A 219 23.36 -3.15 21.01
CA VAL A 219 23.06 -1.71 21.01
C VAL A 219 24.17 -0.93 20.31
N ALA A 220 25.42 -1.18 20.71
CA ALA A 220 26.61 -0.52 20.17
C ALA A 220 27.54 -1.57 19.54
N PRO A 221 27.21 -2.08 18.33
CA PRO A 221 28.08 -2.99 17.63
C PRO A 221 29.37 -2.26 17.19
N LYS A 222 30.52 -2.93 17.19
CA LYS A 222 31.78 -2.36 16.67
C LYS A 222 31.86 -2.46 15.16
N GLU A 223 31.26 -3.50 14.59
CA GLU A 223 31.06 -3.70 13.15
C GLU A 223 29.58 -3.86 12.81
N LEU A 224 29.18 -3.54 11.57
CA LEU A 224 27.77 -3.56 11.13
C LEU A 224 27.06 -4.92 11.38
N TRP A 225 27.84 -6.01 11.46
CA TRP A 225 27.35 -7.38 11.60
C TRP A 225 27.69 -8.02 12.95
N ASP A 226 28.12 -7.21 13.93
CA ASP A 226 28.39 -7.74 15.27
C ASP A 226 27.10 -8.25 15.89
N THR A 227 27.11 -9.55 16.15
CA THR A 227 26.00 -10.28 16.76
C THR A 227 26.51 -11.03 17.98
N CYS A 228 25.59 -11.34 18.90
CA CYS A 228 25.93 -12.07 20.11
C CYS A 228 25.02 -13.29 20.30
N SER A 229 25.63 -14.36 20.79
CA SER A 229 24.96 -15.62 21.10
C SER A 229 25.31 -16.04 22.51
N GLY A 230 24.35 -16.61 23.23
CA GLY A 230 24.56 -17.05 24.60
C GLY A 230 23.27 -17.28 25.35
N THR A 231 23.40 -17.60 26.64
CA THR A 231 22.29 -17.75 27.57
C THR A 231 22.21 -16.56 28.50
N GLY A 232 21.03 -16.30 29.03
CA GLY A 232 20.81 -15.24 30.00
C GLY A 232 19.36 -15.14 30.41
N THR A 233 18.86 -13.91 30.55
CA THR A 233 17.50 -13.64 31.00
C THR A 233 16.79 -12.63 30.11
N TRP A 234 15.46 -12.61 30.19
CA TRP A 234 14.63 -11.60 29.55
C TRP A 234 13.62 -11.00 30.53
N LYS A 235 13.18 -9.79 30.23
CA LYS A 235 12.13 -9.07 30.96
C LYS A 235 11.05 -8.60 30.01
N PHE A 236 9.81 -8.62 30.49
CA PHE A 236 8.63 -8.12 29.80
C PHE A 236 8.24 -6.77 30.40
N GLU A 237 8.00 -5.79 29.54
CA GLU A 237 7.51 -4.46 29.91
C GLU A 237 6.28 -4.12 29.06
N PRO A 238 5.07 -4.16 29.65
CA PRO A 238 3.84 -3.86 28.91
C PRO A 238 3.74 -2.36 28.61
N GLU A 239 3.10 -2.02 27.49
CA GLU A 239 2.76 -0.64 27.12
C GLU A 239 3.93 0.36 27.17
N HIS A 240 5.12 -0.08 26.75
CA HIS A 240 6.27 0.80 26.62
C HIS A 240 6.00 1.85 25.53
N GLU A 241 6.04 3.13 25.91
CA GLU A 241 6.09 4.21 24.93
C GLU A 241 7.45 4.20 24.25
N SER A 242 7.49 3.74 23.01
CA SER A 242 8.68 3.91 22.20
C SER A 242 8.82 5.39 21.78
N GLY A 243 10.05 5.89 21.70
CA GLY A 243 10.33 7.30 21.45
C GLY A 243 10.39 7.64 19.94
N GLY A 244 9.51 8.52 19.46
CA GLY A 244 9.66 9.15 18.14
C GLY A 244 8.39 9.81 17.58
N LEU A 245 8.57 10.80 16.70
CA LEU A 245 7.48 11.56 16.04
C LEU A 245 6.57 10.72 15.13
N PHE A 246 6.97 9.48 14.79
CA PHE A 246 6.22 8.57 13.91
C PHE A 246 5.79 7.28 14.60
N HIS A 247 5.82 7.26 15.94
CA HIS A 247 5.44 6.08 16.70
C HIS A 247 3.93 5.93 16.78
N ARG A 248 3.45 4.72 16.52
CA ARG A 248 2.01 4.42 16.43
C ARG A 248 1.42 3.91 17.74
N GLY A 249 1.88 4.49 18.85
CA GLY A 249 1.41 4.19 20.19
C GLY A 249 2.28 3.21 20.97
N PRO A 250 1.91 2.93 22.23
CA PRO A 250 2.70 2.13 23.15
C PRO A 250 2.70 0.65 22.76
N ARG A 251 3.89 0.06 22.73
CA ARG A 251 4.15 -1.34 22.38
C ARG A 251 4.68 -2.08 23.59
N ASP A 252 4.36 -3.35 23.68
CA ASP A 252 5.03 -4.19 24.66
C ASP A 252 6.50 -4.38 24.25
N ARG A 253 7.37 -4.44 25.25
CA ARG A 253 8.82 -4.53 25.09
C ARG A 253 9.40 -5.74 25.80
N VAL A 254 10.37 -6.37 25.16
CA VAL A 254 11.19 -7.46 25.67
C VAL A 254 12.65 -7.02 25.71
N THR A 255 13.21 -6.93 26.91
CA THR A 255 14.62 -6.58 27.12
C THR A 255 15.41 -7.84 27.43
N LEU A 256 16.51 -8.05 26.70
CA LEU A 256 17.39 -9.20 26.85
C LEU A 256 18.64 -8.83 27.67
N SER A 257 19.10 -9.76 28.50
CA SER A 257 20.39 -9.68 29.19
C SER A 257 21.09 -11.02 29.02
N ILE A 258 22.06 -11.08 28.11
CA ILE A 258 22.77 -12.30 27.74
C ILE A 258 24.20 -12.25 28.29
N GLU A 259 24.64 -13.35 28.91
CA GLU A 259 25.97 -13.42 29.51
C GLU A 259 27.07 -13.31 28.45
N GLY A 260 28.10 -12.52 28.75
CA GLY A 260 29.20 -12.27 27.81
C GLY A 260 28.84 -11.33 26.65
N CYS A 261 27.57 -11.01 26.47
CA CYS A 261 27.13 -9.96 25.57
C CYS A 261 27.18 -8.60 26.30
N GLY A 262 27.50 -7.54 25.55
CA GLY A 262 27.25 -6.18 26.03
C GLY A 262 25.75 -5.87 26.12
N PRO A 263 25.37 -4.59 26.26
CA PRO A 263 23.97 -4.19 26.21
C PRO A 263 23.29 -4.69 24.93
N MET A 264 22.27 -5.53 25.11
CA MET A 264 21.41 -6.03 24.03
C MET A 264 20.37 -4.99 23.67
N ARG A 265 19.92 -4.98 22.42
CA ARG A 265 18.80 -4.11 22.03
C ARG A 265 17.49 -4.63 22.60
N ASP A 266 16.61 -3.68 22.88
CA ASP A 266 15.22 -3.97 23.20
C ASP A 266 14.48 -4.46 21.95
N TRP A 267 13.53 -5.34 22.18
CA TRP A 267 12.64 -5.91 21.18
C TRP A 267 11.22 -5.46 21.46
N GLU A 268 10.53 -4.98 20.44
CA GLU A 268 9.15 -4.54 20.53
C GLU A 268 8.22 -5.52 19.81
N VAL A 269 6.99 -5.60 20.28
CA VAL A 269 5.97 -6.45 19.65
C VAL A 269 5.40 -5.81 18.37
N ALA A 270 5.24 -6.63 17.34
CA ALA A 270 4.60 -6.30 16.07
C ALA A 270 3.82 -7.52 15.53
N GLY A 271 3.33 -7.41 14.29
CA GLY A 271 2.57 -8.45 13.61
C GLY A 271 1.10 -8.46 13.97
N THR A 272 0.53 -9.64 14.14
CA THR A 272 -0.90 -9.85 14.44
C THR A 272 -1.04 -10.77 15.64
N ALA A 273 -2.25 -10.88 16.21
CA ALA A 273 -2.48 -11.80 17.32
C ALA A 273 -2.23 -13.26 16.91
N GLU A 274 -2.53 -13.61 15.66
CA GLU A 274 -2.35 -14.96 15.11
C GLU A 274 -0.89 -15.22 14.67
N ARG A 275 -0.17 -14.17 14.29
CA ARG A 275 1.23 -14.22 13.85
C ARG A 275 2.01 -13.10 14.51
N PRO A 276 2.37 -13.26 15.80
CA PRO A 276 3.12 -12.24 16.51
C PRO A 276 4.57 -12.20 16.03
N GLU A 277 5.14 -11.01 16.09
CA GLU A 277 6.51 -10.73 15.70
C GLU A 277 7.20 -9.94 16.81
N LEU A 278 8.50 -10.19 16.99
CA LEU A 278 9.36 -9.33 17.78
C LEU A 278 10.34 -8.66 16.83
N PHE A 279 10.50 -7.35 16.96
CA PHE A 279 11.44 -6.60 16.13
C PHE A 279 12.33 -5.68 16.95
N SER A 280 13.50 -5.39 16.40
CA SER A 280 14.39 -4.36 16.93
C SER A 280 14.90 -3.50 15.78
N VAL A 281 14.83 -2.19 15.95
CA VAL A 281 15.31 -1.23 14.94
C VAL A 281 16.81 -1.03 15.12
N LEU A 282 17.56 -1.27 14.05
CA LEU A 282 18.99 -0.98 13.94
C LEU A 282 19.19 0.39 13.28
N GLY A 283 20.20 1.12 13.75
CA GLY A 283 20.49 2.50 13.37
C GLY A 283 20.40 3.46 14.57
N ASP A 284 21.10 4.58 14.48
CA ASP A 284 21.00 5.68 15.44
C ASP A 284 19.80 6.57 15.07
N THR A 285 19.05 7.03 16.07
CA THR A 285 17.93 7.97 15.87
C THR A 285 18.40 9.35 15.43
N GLN A 286 19.67 9.69 15.68
CA GLN A 286 20.29 10.96 15.31
C GLN A 286 21.07 10.91 14.00
N ASP A 287 21.22 9.74 13.38
CA ASP A 287 22.05 9.55 12.19
C ASP A 287 21.19 9.31 10.94
N LEU A 288 21.66 9.82 9.80
CA LEU A 288 20.95 9.78 8.51
C LEU A 288 21.08 8.42 7.81
N HIS A 289 21.78 7.47 8.42
CA HIS A 289 21.97 6.13 7.88
C HIS A 289 20.65 5.33 7.87
N PRO A 290 20.49 4.42 6.88
CA PRO A 290 19.25 3.66 6.72
C PRO A 290 18.97 2.81 7.95
N ARG A 291 17.81 3.07 8.56
CA ARG A 291 17.28 2.26 9.65
C ARG A 291 16.67 0.99 9.08
N HIS A 292 16.93 -0.14 9.71
CA HIS A 292 16.32 -1.41 9.32
C HIS A 292 15.86 -2.16 10.56
N ALA A 293 14.71 -2.81 10.47
CA ALA A 293 14.22 -3.67 11.54
C ALA A 293 14.78 -5.08 11.33
N VAL A 294 15.32 -5.65 12.39
CA VAL A 294 15.51 -7.09 12.49
C VAL A 294 14.27 -7.67 13.14
N THR A 295 13.61 -8.60 12.46
CA THR A 295 12.36 -9.21 12.93
C THR A 295 12.56 -10.71 13.14
N VAL A 296 12.00 -11.23 14.22
CA VAL A 296 11.89 -12.67 14.52
C VAL A 296 10.41 -13.04 14.68
N HIS A 297 10.05 -14.22 14.20
CA HIS A 297 8.68 -14.74 14.20
C HIS A 297 8.59 -15.96 15.10
N ARG A 298 7.45 -16.11 15.79
CA ARG A 298 7.20 -17.29 16.62
C ARG A 298 7.05 -18.54 15.75
N VAL A 299 7.63 -19.66 16.22
CA VAL A 299 7.55 -20.99 15.57
C VAL A 299 6.52 -21.88 16.26
#